data_AF-A0AAV1CQ77-F1
#
_entry.id   AF-A0AAV1CQ77-F1
#
_cell.length_a   1.000
_cell.length_b   1.000
_cell.length_c   1.000
_cell.angle_alpha   90.00
_cell.angle_beta   90.00
_cell.angle_gamma   90.00
#
_symmetry.space_group_name_H-M   'P 1'
#
loop_
_entity.id
_entity.type
_entity.pdbx_description
1 polymer ?
#
loop_
_entity_poly.entity_id
_entity_poly.type
_entity_poly.pdbx_seq_one_letter_code
_entity_poly.pdbx_strand_id
1 'polypeptide(L)'
;MFIPKSGNEVEFYDPLQRVFYALELPELSHSRICYSKDGWLLVYKPETHQLIFVNPYTRKLIELPKLELQYQIVAFSAAPTSSSCIVFTIRPITATIIVISTCQPGAAEWTRINFRNRLPFVCRMWNKLVFCGGKFYCLSLTGWLGVYDPAKRTWVVHVLPPPKCPQNFSLKNWWKNKFMAEHNGEIFVVYTSSEVNPVIYRLDQGIQGWVQMKTLGGLSIFASFLASHARTDLLGTMRNRVYFTKVRYYGRRCISYSLDNRRYYPKKQCYDWGKDNPFGSIWIDPPEDLSCFG
;
A
#
# COMPACT_ATOMS: atom_id res chain seq x y z
N MET A 1 11.51 3.23 -5.61
CA MET A 1 10.24 3.99 -5.73
C MET A 1 9.96 4.26 -7.19
N PHE A 2 8.79 3.86 -7.66
CA PHE A 2 8.28 4.13 -9.00
C PHE A 2 7.58 5.49 -9.03
N ILE A 3 7.89 6.33 -10.03
CA ILE A 3 7.37 7.69 -10.20
C ILE A 3 6.98 7.88 -11.68
N PRO A 4 5.68 7.84 -12.02
CA PRO A 4 5.24 8.18 -13.38
C PRO A 4 5.56 9.63 -13.72
N LYS A 5 5.96 9.90 -14.97
CA LYS A 5 6.12 11.24 -15.55
C LYS A 5 5.07 11.51 -16.61
N SER A 6 5.20 12.65 -17.28
CA SER A 6 4.41 12.98 -18.46
C SER A 6 4.68 11.99 -19.59
N GLY A 7 3.64 11.62 -20.33
CA GLY A 7 3.77 10.66 -21.42
C GLY A 7 4.01 9.24 -20.90
N ASN A 8 4.99 8.56 -21.51
CA ASN A 8 5.33 7.17 -21.19
C ASN A 8 6.58 7.05 -20.31
N GLU A 9 7.22 8.17 -19.95
CA GLU A 9 8.41 8.15 -19.14
C GLU A 9 8.09 7.84 -17.67
N VAL A 10 8.94 7.04 -17.04
CA VAL A 10 8.86 6.68 -15.63
C VAL A 10 10.25 6.79 -15.00
N GLU A 11 10.30 7.18 -13.73
CA GLU A 11 11.53 7.19 -12.95
C GLU A 11 11.47 6.17 -11.80
N PHE A 12 12.60 5.52 -11.54
CA PHE A 12 12.84 4.68 -10.38
C PHE A 12 13.85 5.36 -9.48
N TYR A 13 13.42 5.76 -8.30
CA TYR A 13 14.31 6.28 -7.26
C TYR A 13 14.75 5.16 -6.32
N ASP A 14 16.07 4.96 -6.21
CA ASP A 14 16.67 4.11 -5.18
C ASP A 14 17.03 4.95 -3.94
N PRO A 15 16.38 4.74 -2.78
CA PRO A 15 16.69 5.46 -1.56
C PRO A 15 18.05 5.08 -0.94
N LEU A 16 18.61 3.90 -1.27
CA LEU A 16 19.90 3.43 -0.77
C LEU A 16 21.04 4.18 -1.47
N GLN A 17 21.09 4.12 -2.80
CA GLN A 17 22.11 4.79 -3.60
C GLN A 17 21.80 6.27 -3.83
N ARG A 18 20.54 6.71 -3.62
CA ARG A 18 20.03 8.06 -3.90
C ARG A 18 20.17 8.46 -5.37
N VAL A 19 20.03 7.47 -6.25
CA VAL A 19 20.07 7.61 -7.71
C VAL A 19 18.68 7.45 -8.30
N PHE A 20 18.54 7.94 -9.52
CA PHE A 20 17.33 7.77 -10.32
C PHE A 20 17.71 7.00 -11.58
N TYR A 21 16.86 6.04 -11.94
CA TYR A 21 16.87 5.38 -13.23
C TYR A 21 15.62 5.83 -13.98
N ALA A 22 15.69 5.93 -15.30
CA ALA A 22 14.57 6.31 -16.14
C ALA A 22 14.29 5.20 -17.15
N LEU A 23 13.02 4.98 -17.46
CA LEU A 23 12.56 4.05 -18.50
C LEU A 23 11.36 4.66 -19.22
N GLU A 24 11.13 4.21 -20.45
CA GLU A 24 9.85 4.43 -21.14
C GLU A 24 8.98 3.18 -21.03
N LEU A 25 7.80 3.32 -20.41
CA LEU A 25 6.81 2.27 -20.24
C LEU A 25 5.49 2.66 -20.94
N PRO A 26 5.41 2.57 -22.28
CA PRO A 26 4.19 2.85 -23.03
C PRO A 26 3.01 1.96 -22.62
N GLU A 27 3.28 0.79 -22.04
CA GLU A 27 2.28 -0.16 -21.55
C GLU A 27 1.40 0.44 -20.43
N LEU A 28 1.93 1.46 -19.72
CA LEU A 28 1.28 2.19 -18.65
C LEU A 28 0.52 3.44 -19.12
N SER A 29 0.54 3.73 -20.42
CA SER A 29 -0.16 4.89 -20.97
C SER A 29 -1.64 4.85 -20.60
N HIS A 30 -2.18 6.02 -20.22
CA HIS A 30 -3.56 6.21 -19.76
C HIS A 30 -4.00 5.31 -18.59
N SER A 31 -3.06 4.70 -17.86
CA SER A 31 -3.36 3.76 -16.78
C SER A 31 -3.27 4.41 -15.40
N ARG A 32 -4.06 3.92 -14.45
CA ARG A 32 -4.00 4.30 -13.04
C ARG A 32 -3.29 3.21 -12.25
N ILE A 33 -2.26 3.57 -11.49
CA ILE A 33 -1.60 2.63 -10.57
C ILE A 33 -2.55 2.31 -9.41
N CYS A 34 -2.67 1.02 -9.08
CA CYS A 34 -3.55 0.54 -8.02
C CYS A 34 -2.78 -0.06 -6.85
N TYR A 35 -1.75 -0.87 -7.12
CA TYR A 35 -1.01 -1.60 -6.09
C TYR A 35 0.37 -2.02 -6.60
N SER A 36 1.26 -2.42 -5.68
CA SER A 36 2.55 -3.03 -6.01
C SER A 36 2.93 -4.09 -4.99
N LYS A 37 3.54 -5.17 -5.46
CA LYS A 37 4.09 -6.25 -4.63
C LYS A 37 4.95 -7.19 -5.48
N ASP A 38 6.03 -7.69 -4.88
CA ASP A 38 6.94 -8.70 -5.44
C ASP A 38 7.51 -8.27 -6.81
N GLY A 39 7.82 -6.99 -6.96
CA GLY A 39 8.36 -6.41 -8.21
C GLY A 39 7.32 -6.19 -9.33
N TRP A 40 6.03 -6.42 -9.05
CA TRP A 40 4.94 -6.18 -9.99
C TRP A 40 4.10 -4.96 -9.62
N LEU A 41 3.59 -4.26 -10.63
CA LEU A 41 2.54 -3.26 -10.53
C LEU A 41 1.20 -3.89 -10.92
N LEU A 42 0.13 -3.46 -10.26
CA LEU A 42 -1.23 -3.64 -10.73
C LEU A 42 -1.76 -2.28 -11.18
N VAL A 43 -2.22 -2.21 -12.43
CA VAL A 43 -2.75 -0.98 -13.02
C VAL A 43 -4.16 -1.19 -13.58
N TYR A 44 -4.94 -0.12 -13.58
CA TYR A 44 -6.29 -0.09 -14.12
C TYR A 44 -6.35 0.84 -15.34
N LYS A 45 -6.91 0.34 -16.45
CA LYS A 45 -7.21 1.10 -17.66
C LYS A 45 -8.70 1.49 -17.67
N PRO A 46 -9.05 2.76 -17.39
CA PRO A 46 -10.44 3.18 -17.31
C PRO A 46 -11.23 2.99 -18.60
N GLU A 47 -10.58 3.12 -19.75
CA GLU A 47 -11.20 3.07 -21.08
C GLU A 47 -11.69 1.66 -21.43
N THR A 48 -10.97 0.63 -20.98
CA THR A 48 -11.28 -0.77 -21.25
C THR A 48 -11.86 -1.51 -20.05
N HIS A 49 -11.96 -0.85 -18.90
CA HIS A 49 -12.32 -1.44 -17.60
C HIS A 49 -11.46 -2.66 -17.25
N GLN A 50 -10.17 -2.58 -17.55
CA GLN A 50 -9.27 -3.72 -17.41
C GLN A 50 -8.23 -3.49 -16.31
N LEU A 51 -8.01 -4.52 -15.50
CA LEU A 51 -6.88 -4.61 -14.59
C LEU A 51 -5.76 -5.41 -15.25
N ILE A 52 -4.54 -4.89 -15.21
CA ILE A 52 -3.37 -5.48 -15.84
C ILE A 52 -2.22 -5.50 -14.85
N PHE A 53 -1.58 -6.64 -14.70
CA PHE A 53 -0.28 -6.73 -14.04
C PHE A 53 0.82 -6.32 -15.00
N VAL A 54 1.73 -5.47 -14.53
CA VAL A 54 2.87 -4.99 -15.31
C VAL A 54 4.13 -5.22 -14.49
N ASN A 55 5.07 -6.00 -15.02
CA ASN A 55 6.42 -6.03 -14.52
C ASN A 55 7.22 -4.95 -15.27
N PRO A 56 7.62 -3.85 -14.64
CA PRO A 56 8.29 -2.76 -15.34
C PRO A 56 9.70 -3.13 -15.81
N TYR A 57 10.32 -4.13 -15.21
CA TYR A 57 11.70 -4.54 -15.50
C TYR A 57 11.76 -5.49 -16.69
N THR A 58 10.83 -6.45 -16.73
CA THR A 58 10.76 -7.44 -17.81
C THR A 58 9.73 -7.09 -18.89
N ARG A 59 9.00 -5.98 -18.73
CA ARG A 59 7.86 -5.55 -19.57
C ARG A 59 6.75 -6.60 -19.76
N LYS A 60 6.69 -7.60 -18.86
CA LYS A 60 5.67 -8.66 -18.95
C LYS A 60 4.32 -8.11 -18.50
N LEU A 61 3.28 -8.46 -19.24
CA LEU A 61 1.90 -8.07 -19.00
C LEU A 61 1.06 -9.32 -18.72
N ILE A 62 0.20 -9.26 -17.70
CA ILE A 62 -0.80 -10.31 -17.43
C ILE A 62 -2.14 -9.62 -17.23
N GLU A 63 -3.06 -9.86 -18.15
CA GLU A 63 -4.39 -9.26 -18.12
C GLU A 63 -5.33 -10.05 -17.21
N LEU A 64 -6.22 -9.34 -16.53
CA LEU A 64 -7.34 -9.91 -15.81
C LEU A 64 -8.64 -9.69 -16.59
N PRO A 65 -9.68 -10.49 -16.32
CA PRO A 65 -11.03 -10.23 -16.84
C PRO A 65 -11.48 -8.80 -16.51
N LYS A 66 -12.35 -8.25 -17.35
CA LYS A 66 -12.85 -6.88 -17.18
C LYS A 66 -13.56 -6.71 -15.83
N LEU A 67 -13.27 -5.60 -15.16
CA LEU A 67 -13.89 -5.20 -13.92
C LEU A 67 -13.96 -3.69 -13.82
N GLU A 68 -15.16 -3.15 -13.70
CA GLU A 68 -15.35 -1.73 -13.45
C GLU A 68 -14.91 -1.37 -12.02
N LEU A 69 -13.94 -0.46 -11.89
CA LEU A 69 -13.50 0.07 -10.60
C LEU A 69 -14.12 1.44 -10.33
N GLN A 70 -15.15 1.47 -9.49
CA GLN A 70 -15.80 2.71 -9.03
C GLN A 70 -15.25 3.13 -7.66
N TYR A 71 -13.99 3.56 -7.60
CA TYR A 71 -13.36 4.05 -6.36
C TYR A 71 -13.14 2.99 -5.26
N GLN A 72 -12.84 1.77 -5.67
CA GLN A 72 -12.51 0.67 -4.77
C GLN A 72 -10.99 0.46 -4.64
N ILE A 73 -10.58 -0.02 -3.47
CA ILE A 73 -9.20 -0.45 -3.21
C ILE A 73 -8.96 -1.82 -3.84
N VAL A 74 -7.75 -2.06 -4.31
CA VAL A 74 -7.34 -3.33 -4.89
C VAL A 74 -5.97 -3.71 -4.33
N ALA A 75 -5.77 -4.99 -4.05
CA ALA A 75 -4.48 -5.56 -3.67
C ALA A 75 -4.35 -6.96 -4.26
N PHE A 76 -3.13 -7.50 -4.27
CA PHE A 76 -2.89 -8.88 -4.66
C PHE A 76 -1.94 -9.58 -3.68
N SER A 77 -2.07 -10.89 -3.55
CA SER A 77 -1.43 -11.68 -2.49
C SER A 77 0.04 -12.02 -2.74
N ALA A 78 0.44 -12.22 -4.00
CA ALA A 78 1.77 -12.65 -4.41
C ALA A 78 2.02 -12.25 -5.88
N ALA A 79 3.25 -12.36 -6.37
CA ALA A 79 3.56 -12.19 -7.80
C ALA A 79 2.53 -12.93 -8.69
N PRO A 80 2.04 -12.31 -9.78
CA PRO A 80 1.01 -12.88 -10.65
C PRO A 80 1.44 -14.14 -11.41
N THR A 81 2.72 -14.47 -11.40
CA THR A 81 3.27 -15.75 -11.91
C THR A 81 3.14 -16.90 -10.90
N SER A 82 2.83 -16.60 -9.63
CA SER A 82 2.56 -17.63 -8.61
C SER A 82 1.13 -18.15 -8.75
N SER A 83 0.96 -19.47 -8.63
CA SER A 83 -0.36 -20.12 -8.57
C SER A 83 -1.18 -19.72 -7.34
N SER A 84 -0.54 -19.17 -6.30
CA SER A 84 -1.20 -18.66 -5.10
C SER A 84 -1.63 -17.19 -5.20
N CYS A 85 -1.43 -16.54 -6.35
CA CYS A 85 -1.81 -15.15 -6.56
C CYS A 85 -3.33 -15.00 -6.61
N ILE A 86 -3.85 -14.14 -5.75
CA ILE A 86 -5.25 -13.75 -5.68
C ILE A 86 -5.28 -12.24 -5.70
N VAL A 87 -6.06 -11.67 -6.61
CA VAL A 87 -6.42 -10.27 -6.62
C VAL A 87 -7.69 -10.10 -5.83
N PHE A 88 -7.71 -9.10 -4.97
CA PHE A 88 -8.80 -8.80 -4.06
C PHE A 88 -9.21 -7.34 -4.22
N THR A 89 -10.51 -7.10 -4.31
CA THR A 89 -11.09 -5.76 -4.25
C THR A 89 -12.39 -5.78 -3.46
N ILE A 90 -12.70 -4.63 -2.85
CA ILE A 90 -13.83 -4.47 -1.96
C ILE A 90 -14.47 -3.09 -2.17
N ARG A 91 -15.80 -3.07 -2.32
CA ARG A 91 -16.58 -1.83 -2.35
C ARG A 91 -17.87 -1.94 -1.56
N PRO A 92 -18.41 -0.81 -1.07
CA PRO A 92 -19.71 -0.79 -0.43
C PRO A 92 -20.81 -0.84 -1.49
N ILE A 93 -21.90 -1.54 -1.17
CA ILE A 93 -23.19 -1.43 -1.87
C ILE A 93 -24.11 -0.53 -1.05
N THR A 94 -24.17 -0.77 0.25
CA THR A 94 -24.89 0.07 1.22
C THR A 94 -23.97 0.33 2.42
N ALA A 95 -24.47 0.98 3.47
CA ALA A 95 -23.70 1.19 4.70
C ALA A 95 -23.22 -0.13 5.32
N THR A 96 -24.01 -1.21 5.20
CA THR A 96 -23.74 -2.50 5.85
C THR A 96 -23.46 -3.64 4.87
N ILE A 97 -23.78 -3.49 3.59
CA ILE A 97 -23.50 -4.51 2.57
C ILE A 97 -22.27 -4.10 1.77
N ILE A 98 -21.30 -5.01 1.69
CA ILE A 98 -20.13 -4.89 0.82
C ILE A 98 -20.18 -5.98 -0.25
N VAL A 99 -19.50 -5.74 -1.36
CA VAL A 99 -19.14 -6.80 -2.30
C VAL A 99 -17.63 -6.94 -2.31
N ILE A 100 -17.18 -8.19 -2.21
CA ILE A 100 -15.80 -8.59 -2.40
C ILE A 100 -15.73 -9.28 -3.76
N SER A 101 -14.79 -8.82 -4.59
CA SER A 101 -14.46 -9.51 -5.84
C SER A 101 -13.05 -10.06 -5.77
N THR A 102 -12.88 -11.31 -6.17
CA THR A 102 -11.58 -11.98 -6.26
C THR A 102 -11.34 -12.57 -7.63
N CYS A 103 -10.08 -12.57 -8.07
CA CYS A 103 -9.65 -13.18 -9.32
C CYS A 103 -8.26 -13.78 -9.16
N GLN A 104 -7.99 -14.89 -9.85
CA GLN A 104 -6.63 -15.39 -10.03
C GLN A 104 -6.14 -15.00 -11.43
N PRO A 105 -4.82 -14.81 -11.63
CA PRO A 105 -4.25 -14.72 -12.97
C PRO A 105 -4.68 -15.90 -13.85
N GLY A 106 -5.12 -15.63 -15.07
CA GLY A 106 -5.62 -16.66 -16.02
C GLY A 106 -7.06 -17.12 -15.80
N ALA A 107 -7.77 -16.62 -14.77
CA ALA A 107 -9.20 -16.90 -14.61
C ALA A 107 -10.03 -16.21 -15.71
N ALA A 108 -11.15 -16.82 -16.11
CA ALA A 108 -12.05 -16.27 -17.13
C ALA A 108 -12.94 -15.13 -16.59
N GLU A 109 -13.27 -15.15 -15.29
CA GLU A 109 -14.17 -14.18 -14.67
C GLU A 109 -13.82 -13.90 -13.20
N TRP A 110 -14.39 -12.81 -12.68
CA TRP A 110 -14.28 -12.44 -11.27
C TRP A 110 -15.32 -13.17 -10.44
N THR A 111 -14.89 -13.80 -9.34
CA THR A 111 -15.82 -14.27 -8.31
C THR A 111 -16.29 -13.09 -7.48
N ARG A 112 -17.61 -12.90 -7.33
CA ARG A 112 -18.20 -11.79 -6.55
C ARG A 112 -19.09 -12.34 -5.45
N ILE A 113 -18.86 -11.89 -4.22
CA ILE A 113 -19.65 -12.33 -3.06
C ILE A 113 -20.07 -11.11 -2.25
N ASN A 114 -21.36 -11.04 -1.93
CA ASN A 114 -21.91 -10.01 -1.07
C ASN A 114 -21.84 -10.45 0.39
N PHE A 115 -21.36 -9.56 1.25
CA PHE A 115 -21.33 -9.78 2.70
C PHE A 115 -22.12 -8.71 3.42
N ARG A 116 -22.88 -9.12 4.43
CA ARG A 116 -23.61 -8.21 5.32
C ARG A 116 -22.85 -8.06 6.63
N ASN A 117 -22.43 -6.83 6.90
CA ASN A 117 -21.82 -6.45 8.16
C ASN A 117 -22.91 -6.15 9.19
N ARG A 118 -22.65 -6.50 10.45
CA ARG A 118 -23.51 -6.08 11.58
C ARG A 118 -23.48 -4.57 11.79
N LEU A 119 -22.36 -3.94 11.48
CA LEU A 119 -22.10 -2.53 11.69
C LEU A 119 -21.54 -1.91 10.40
N PRO A 120 -21.71 -0.59 10.17
CA PRO A 120 -21.27 0.03 8.93
C PRO A 120 -19.76 -0.12 8.69
N PHE A 121 -19.38 -0.66 7.53
CA PHE A 121 -17.98 -0.74 7.11
C PHE A 121 -17.76 0.16 5.89
N VAL A 122 -17.31 1.38 6.14
CA VAL A 122 -17.01 2.33 5.07
C VAL A 122 -15.69 1.95 4.42
N CYS A 123 -15.78 1.27 3.27
CA CYS A 123 -14.65 1.03 2.38
C CYS A 123 -14.65 1.98 1.20
N ARG A 124 -13.54 2.71 1.03
CA ARG A 124 -13.28 3.59 -0.12
C ARG A 124 -11.81 3.45 -0.52
N MET A 125 -11.39 4.06 -1.63
CA MET A 125 -9.97 4.10 -2.08
C MET A 125 -8.95 4.52 -1.00
N TRP A 126 -9.41 5.11 0.09
CA TRP A 126 -8.58 5.61 1.19
C TRP A 126 -8.23 4.55 2.25
N ASN A 127 -8.92 3.41 2.25
CA ASN A 127 -8.60 2.27 3.11
C ASN A 127 -7.20 1.72 2.81
N LYS A 128 -6.67 0.89 3.71
CA LYS A 128 -5.38 0.23 3.52
C LYS A 128 -5.57 -1.28 3.51
N LEU A 129 -4.90 -1.92 2.54
CA LEU A 129 -4.95 -3.36 2.34
C LEU A 129 -3.55 -3.94 2.47
N VAL A 130 -3.47 -5.08 3.12
CA VAL A 130 -2.29 -5.96 3.10
C VAL A 130 -2.76 -7.41 3.04
N PHE A 131 -1.95 -8.26 2.42
CA PHE A 131 -2.10 -9.70 2.48
C PHE A 131 -1.14 -10.26 3.52
N CYS A 132 -1.64 -11.03 4.49
CA CYS A 132 -0.84 -11.56 5.60
C CYS A 132 -1.37 -12.95 5.96
N GLY A 133 -0.50 -13.94 6.12
CA GLY A 133 -0.88 -15.27 6.63
C GLY A 133 -2.07 -15.91 5.91
N GLY A 134 -2.15 -15.75 4.58
CA GLY A 134 -3.22 -16.31 3.76
C GLY A 134 -4.50 -15.47 3.69
N LYS A 135 -4.59 -14.31 4.34
CA LYS A 135 -5.80 -13.49 4.43
C LYS A 135 -5.56 -12.04 4.00
N PHE A 136 -6.60 -11.38 3.52
CA PHE A 136 -6.58 -9.95 3.25
C PHE A 136 -7.10 -9.18 4.45
N TYR A 137 -6.30 -8.22 4.92
CA TYR A 137 -6.63 -7.33 6.02
C TYR A 137 -6.91 -5.94 5.46
N CYS A 138 -8.12 -5.43 5.73
CA CYS A 138 -8.61 -4.15 5.27
C CYS A 138 -8.82 -3.23 6.46
N LEU A 139 -7.94 -2.25 6.61
CA LEU A 139 -8.07 -1.21 7.60
C LEU A 139 -8.98 -0.10 7.06
N SER A 140 -10.14 0.03 7.67
CA SER A 140 -11.12 1.06 7.31
C SER A 140 -10.63 2.46 7.64
N LEU A 141 -11.32 3.45 7.08
CA LEU A 141 -11.18 4.84 7.52
C LEU A 141 -11.34 4.90 9.05
N THR A 142 -12.49 4.46 9.58
CA THR A 142 -12.85 4.54 11.00
C THR A 142 -11.97 3.69 11.93
N GLY A 143 -10.97 2.97 11.41
CA GLY A 143 -10.03 2.17 12.20
C GLY A 143 -10.47 0.72 12.42
N TRP A 144 -11.54 0.30 11.76
CA TRP A 144 -12.09 -1.05 11.84
C TRP A 144 -11.27 -1.98 10.96
N LEU A 145 -11.07 -3.21 11.39
CA LEU A 145 -10.25 -4.17 10.66
C LEU A 145 -11.14 -5.26 10.08
N GLY A 146 -11.38 -5.19 8.78
CA GLY A 146 -12.04 -6.25 8.03
C GLY A 146 -11.04 -7.31 7.59
N VAL A 147 -11.37 -8.58 7.73
CA VAL A 147 -10.51 -9.71 7.38
C VAL A 147 -11.27 -10.61 6.42
N TYR A 148 -10.70 -10.79 5.23
CA TYR A 148 -11.20 -11.72 4.24
C TYR A 148 -10.29 -12.96 4.17
N ASP A 149 -10.88 -14.13 4.38
CA ASP A 149 -10.22 -15.42 4.19
C ASP A 149 -10.62 -15.96 2.80
N PRO A 150 -9.71 -15.94 1.80
CA PRO A 150 -10.02 -16.43 0.46
C PRO A 150 -10.25 -17.94 0.40
N ALA A 151 -9.65 -18.74 1.30
CA ALA A 151 -9.83 -20.18 1.32
C ALA A 151 -11.21 -20.57 1.83
N LYS A 152 -11.70 -19.86 2.87
CA LYS A 152 -13.03 -20.08 3.47
C LYS A 152 -14.12 -19.24 2.83
N ARG A 153 -13.76 -18.25 2.01
CA ARG A 153 -14.66 -17.22 1.44
C ARG A 153 -15.48 -16.51 2.51
N THR A 154 -14.84 -16.20 3.64
CA THR A 154 -15.48 -15.53 4.77
C THR A 154 -14.96 -14.12 4.95
N TRP A 155 -15.86 -13.21 5.34
CA TRP A 155 -15.53 -11.84 5.72
C TRP A 155 -15.97 -11.57 7.15
N VAL A 156 -15.04 -11.11 7.99
CA VAL A 156 -15.29 -10.75 9.39
C VAL A 156 -14.76 -9.35 9.66
N VAL A 157 -15.51 -8.57 10.42
CA VAL A 157 -15.09 -7.23 10.83
C VAL A 157 -14.78 -7.24 12.32
N HIS A 158 -13.51 -7.04 12.66
CA HIS A 158 -13.06 -6.87 14.03
C HIS A 158 -13.20 -5.40 14.45
N VAL A 159 -13.97 -5.18 15.52
CA VAL A 159 -14.07 -3.89 16.19
C VAL A 159 -12.91 -3.79 17.17
N LEU A 160 -11.73 -3.51 16.63
CA LEU A 160 -10.56 -3.20 17.42
C LEU A 160 -10.68 -1.76 17.91
N PRO A 161 -10.38 -1.44 19.19
CA PRO A 161 -10.15 -0.06 19.58
C PRO A 161 -9.13 0.53 18.61
N PRO A 162 -9.46 1.63 17.89
CA PRO A 162 -8.55 2.18 16.92
C PRO A 162 -7.25 2.53 17.63
N PRO A 163 -6.09 2.37 16.96
CA PRO A 163 -4.82 2.81 17.50
C PRO A 163 -4.95 4.23 18.02
N LYS A 164 -4.47 4.51 19.24
CA LYS A 164 -4.60 5.85 19.85
C LYS A 164 -4.00 6.88 18.88
N CYS A 165 -4.88 7.61 18.20
CA CYS A 165 -4.44 8.65 17.29
C CYS A 165 -3.84 9.77 18.13
N PRO A 166 -2.76 10.42 17.66
CA PRO A 166 -2.28 11.60 18.33
C PRO A 166 -3.38 12.66 18.44
N GLN A 167 -3.39 13.40 19.55
CA GLN A 167 -4.26 14.57 19.72
C GLN A 167 -4.00 15.57 18.58
N ASN A 168 -5.06 16.27 18.14
CA ASN A 168 -5.08 17.21 17.02
C ASN A 168 -4.83 16.59 15.64
N PHE A 169 -5.57 15.52 15.31
CA PHE A 169 -5.65 15.06 13.93
C PHE A 169 -6.41 16.12 13.11
N SER A 170 -5.76 16.74 12.12
CA SER A 170 -6.46 17.63 11.19
C SER A 170 -7.65 16.89 10.58
N LEU A 171 -8.87 17.41 10.79
CA LEU A 171 -10.11 16.85 10.24
C LEU A 171 -10.10 16.84 8.70
N LYS A 172 -9.25 17.69 8.08
CA LYS A 172 -9.05 17.73 6.63
C LYS A 172 -8.01 16.68 6.22
N ASN A 173 -8.40 15.75 5.35
CA ASN A 173 -7.52 14.74 4.74
C ASN A 173 -6.88 13.72 5.67
N TRP A 174 -7.46 13.48 6.86
CA TRP A 174 -6.94 12.53 7.85
C TRP A 174 -6.67 11.12 7.29
N TRP A 175 -7.43 10.70 6.29
CA TRP A 175 -7.27 9.40 5.63
C TRP A 175 -5.96 9.26 4.83
N LYS A 176 -5.29 10.35 4.47
CA LYS A 176 -3.98 10.34 3.80
C LYS A 176 -2.82 10.10 4.76
N ASN A 177 -3.07 10.17 6.07
CA ASN A 177 -2.06 10.07 7.11
C ASN A 177 -1.96 8.67 7.73
N LYS A 178 -2.37 7.64 6.99
CA LYS A 178 -2.40 6.25 7.45
C LYS A 178 -1.75 5.36 6.41
N PHE A 179 -0.90 4.45 6.85
CA PHE A 179 -0.22 3.47 6.00
C PHE A 179 -0.27 2.11 6.68
N MET A 180 -0.30 1.03 5.90
CA MET A 180 -0.34 -0.34 6.41
C MET A 180 0.62 -1.20 5.62
N ALA A 181 1.46 -1.94 6.33
CA ALA A 181 2.45 -2.84 5.75
C ALA A 181 2.39 -4.19 6.47
N GLU A 182 2.82 -5.23 5.78
CA GLU A 182 3.03 -6.56 6.32
C GLU A 182 4.51 -6.92 6.22
N HIS A 183 5.01 -7.66 7.21
CA HIS A 183 6.33 -8.30 7.15
C HIS A 183 6.33 -9.57 8.01
N ASN A 184 6.72 -10.70 7.43
CA ASN A 184 6.89 -11.99 8.12
C ASN A 184 5.69 -12.40 9.00
N GLY A 185 4.46 -12.18 8.52
CA GLY A 185 3.23 -12.53 9.24
C GLY A 185 2.78 -11.48 10.27
N GLU A 186 3.53 -10.39 10.42
CA GLU A 186 3.17 -9.26 11.28
C GLU A 186 2.59 -8.10 10.47
N ILE A 187 1.60 -7.42 11.03
CA ILE A 187 0.94 -6.28 10.39
C ILE A 187 1.26 -5.02 11.16
N PHE A 188 1.68 -3.99 10.44
CA PHE A 188 2.04 -2.69 10.99
C PHE A 188 1.13 -1.60 10.42
N VAL A 189 0.77 -0.63 11.25
CA VAL A 189 0.08 0.59 10.83
C VAL A 189 0.88 1.79 11.28
N VAL A 190 1.13 2.70 10.35
CA VAL A 190 1.78 3.99 10.60
C VAL A 190 0.73 5.08 10.50
N TYR A 191 0.61 5.88 11.56
CA TYR A 191 -0.16 7.12 11.59
C TYR A 191 0.79 8.31 11.56
N THR A 192 0.51 9.28 10.71
CA THR A 192 1.24 10.55 10.64
C THR A 192 0.35 11.72 11.05
N SER A 193 0.95 12.85 11.41
CA SER A 193 0.23 14.09 11.65
C SER A 193 1.09 15.28 11.22
N SER A 194 0.45 16.40 10.91
CA SER A 194 1.12 17.68 10.72
C SER A 194 1.54 18.33 12.04
N GLU A 195 1.12 17.82 13.19
CA GLU A 195 1.38 18.45 14.49
C GLU A 195 2.28 17.60 15.40
N VAL A 196 2.31 16.29 15.17
CA VAL A 196 3.09 15.36 16.00
C VAL A 196 3.92 14.39 15.16
N ASN A 197 4.87 13.75 15.84
CA ASN A 197 5.64 12.65 15.28
C ASN A 197 4.75 11.45 14.87
N PRO A 198 5.15 10.68 13.84
CA PRO A 198 4.47 9.45 13.48
C PRO A 198 4.38 8.47 14.64
N VAL A 199 3.27 7.77 14.71
CA VAL A 199 3.05 6.66 15.65
C VAL A 199 2.89 5.37 14.87
N ILE A 200 3.59 4.33 15.30
CA ILE A 200 3.56 3.03 14.67
C ILE A 200 2.92 2.03 15.62
N TYR A 201 2.05 1.19 15.09
CA TYR A 201 1.38 0.12 15.81
C TYR A 201 1.63 -1.21 15.11
N ARG A 202 1.77 -2.27 15.90
CA ARG A 202 1.74 -3.66 15.44
C ARG A 202 0.41 -4.29 15.84
N LEU A 203 -0.20 -5.05 14.95
CA LEU A 203 -1.36 -5.87 15.28
C LEU A 203 -0.90 -7.08 16.09
N ASP A 204 -1.38 -7.17 17.33
CA ASP A 204 -1.23 -8.35 18.16
C ASP A 204 -2.45 -9.25 17.92
N GLN A 205 -2.22 -10.37 17.22
CA GLN A 205 -3.27 -11.31 16.86
C GLN A 205 -3.78 -12.11 18.08
N GLY A 206 -2.98 -12.23 19.15
CA GLY A 206 -3.35 -12.96 20.35
C GLY A 206 -4.38 -12.21 21.20
N ILE A 207 -4.10 -10.94 21.48
CA ILE A 207 -5.04 -10.08 22.25
C ILE A 207 -6.09 -9.38 21.39
N GLN A 208 -6.05 -9.58 20.07
CA GLN A 208 -6.85 -8.84 19.08
C GLN A 208 -6.81 -7.34 19.35
N GLY A 209 -5.62 -6.74 19.22
CA GLY A 209 -5.42 -5.33 19.55
C GLY A 209 -4.18 -4.72 18.91
N TRP A 210 -4.04 -3.40 19.06
CA TRP A 210 -2.92 -2.64 18.52
C TRP A 210 -1.92 -2.29 19.61
N VAL A 211 -0.66 -2.71 19.43
CA VAL A 211 0.44 -2.42 20.36
C VAL A 211 1.31 -1.32 19.76
N GLN A 212 1.45 -0.20 20.48
CA GLN A 212 2.30 0.90 20.03
C GLN A 212 3.77 0.50 20.08
N MET A 213 4.48 0.74 18.98
CA MET A 213 5.89 0.42 18.84
C MET A 213 6.75 1.64 19.21
N LYS A 214 7.75 1.44 20.08
CA LYS A 214 8.79 2.44 20.36
C LYS A 214 9.99 2.35 19.42
N THR A 215 10.19 1.18 18.82
CA THR A 215 11.26 0.86 17.89
C THR A 215 10.75 -0.18 16.88
N LEU A 216 11.25 -0.13 15.65
CA LEU A 216 11.12 -1.16 14.63
C LEU A 216 12.32 -2.12 14.63
N GLY A 217 13.36 -1.85 15.44
CA GLY A 217 14.57 -2.65 15.46
C GLY A 217 15.25 -2.69 14.10
N GLY A 218 15.47 -3.90 13.56
CA GLY A 218 16.03 -4.08 12.22
C GLY A 218 15.08 -3.75 11.07
N LEU A 219 13.78 -3.59 11.34
CA LEU A 219 12.75 -3.34 10.34
C LEU A 219 12.72 -1.87 9.92
N SER A 220 12.44 -1.64 8.65
CA SER A 220 12.07 -0.34 8.10
C SER A 220 10.82 -0.45 7.23
N ILE A 221 9.96 0.57 7.32
CA ILE A 221 8.69 0.62 6.60
C ILE A 221 8.78 1.67 5.50
N PHE A 222 8.48 1.29 4.27
CA PHE A 222 8.33 2.16 3.12
C PHE A 222 6.84 2.47 2.95
N ALA A 223 6.40 3.55 3.58
CA ALA A 223 5.03 4.03 3.57
C ALA A 223 4.67 4.65 2.22
N SER A 224 3.60 4.13 1.62
CA SER A 224 2.95 4.68 0.44
C SER A 224 1.45 4.47 0.51
N PHE A 225 0.71 5.38 -0.13
CA PHE A 225 -0.74 5.40 -0.10
C PHE A 225 -1.38 4.14 -0.70
N LEU A 226 -0.85 3.66 -1.83
CA LEU A 226 -1.40 2.53 -2.58
C LEU A 226 -0.92 1.17 -2.04
N ALA A 227 0.38 1.05 -1.80
CA ALA A 227 0.99 -0.16 -1.24
C ALA A 227 2.23 0.21 -0.43
N SER A 228 2.22 -0.09 0.87
CA SER A 228 3.41 0.07 1.70
C SER A 228 4.16 -1.26 1.81
N HIS A 229 5.47 -1.16 1.96
CA HIS A 229 6.37 -2.32 2.07
C HIS A 229 7.15 -2.24 3.36
N ALA A 230 7.63 -3.38 3.86
CA ALA A 230 8.47 -3.43 5.03
C ALA A 230 9.62 -4.41 4.80
N ARG A 231 10.79 -4.09 5.37
CA ARG A 231 12.06 -4.76 5.03
C ARG A 231 13.01 -4.81 6.22
N THR A 232 13.75 -5.91 6.35
CA THR A 232 14.75 -6.15 7.41
C THR A 232 16.17 -6.35 6.88
N ASP A 233 16.32 -6.47 5.57
CA ASP A 233 17.58 -6.68 4.82
C ASP A 233 18.41 -5.40 4.65
N LEU A 234 17.91 -4.25 5.11
CA LEU A 234 18.63 -2.98 5.00
C LEU A 234 19.80 -2.92 6.00
N LEU A 235 20.88 -2.22 5.64
CA LEU A 235 22.07 -2.05 6.48
C LEU A 235 22.16 -0.66 7.12
N GLY A 236 22.86 -0.61 8.26
CA GLY A 236 23.27 0.63 8.93
C GLY A 236 22.12 1.58 9.25
N THR A 237 22.29 2.85 8.85
CA THR A 237 21.37 3.94 9.22
C THR A 237 20.00 3.85 8.57
N MET A 238 19.76 2.90 7.67
CA MET A 238 18.49 2.74 6.97
C MET A 238 17.46 1.90 7.75
N ARG A 239 17.88 1.28 8.85
CA ARG A 239 17.01 0.54 9.78
C ARG A 239 16.23 1.47 10.69
N ASN A 240 15.24 0.92 11.39
CA ASN A 240 14.45 1.61 12.40
C ASN A 240 13.83 2.93 11.91
N ARG A 241 13.34 2.91 10.66
CA ARG A 241 12.86 4.11 9.95
C ARG A 241 11.57 3.86 9.19
N VAL A 242 10.82 4.94 9.02
CA VAL A 242 9.73 5.01 8.06
C VAL A 242 10.15 5.91 6.90
N TYR A 243 10.09 5.41 5.67
CA TYR A 243 10.37 6.13 4.44
C TYR A 243 9.07 6.47 3.72
N PHE A 244 8.96 7.68 3.19
CA PHE A 244 7.76 8.17 2.52
C PHE A 244 8.07 8.51 1.06
N THR A 245 7.05 8.48 0.20
CA THR A 245 7.24 8.61 -1.26
C THR A 245 7.57 10.01 -1.77
N LYS A 246 7.84 10.96 -0.87
CA LYS A 246 8.18 12.34 -1.23
C LYS A 246 9.69 12.50 -1.35
N VAL A 247 10.16 12.82 -2.56
CA VAL A 247 11.57 13.01 -2.92
C VAL A 247 11.76 14.34 -3.66
N ARG A 248 13.01 14.79 -3.82
CA ARG A 248 13.41 16.02 -4.55
C ARG A 248 13.05 17.35 -3.89
N TYR A 249 12.28 17.35 -2.80
CA TYR A 249 11.95 18.57 -2.06
C TYR A 249 13.15 19.18 -1.32
N TYR A 250 14.15 18.36 -0.97
CA TYR A 250 15.33 18.74 -0.20
C TYR A 250 16.55 17.96 -0.69
N GLY A 251 16.94 18.19 -1.95
CA GLY A 251 17.96 17.42 -2.65
C GLY A 251 17.47 16.00 -3.03
N ARG A 252 18.41 15.07 -3.27
CA ARG A 252 18.10 13.69 -3.74
C ARG A 252 17.64 12.73 -2.64
N ARG A 253 17.17 13.22 -1.49
CA ARG A 253 16.70 12.38 -0.38
C ARG A 253 15.19 12.31 -0.35
N CYS A 254 14.63 11.12 -0.16
CA CYS A 254 13.25 10.97 0.25
C CYS A 254 13.07 11.38 1.73
N ILE A 255 11.85 11.75 2.08
CA ILE A 255 11.49 12.01 3.47
C ILE A 255 11.53 10.69 4.24
N SER A 256 12.18 10.69 5.39
CA SER A 256 12.14 9.58 6.34
C SER A 256 11.93 10.07 7.76
N TYR A 257 11.38 9.22 8.63
CA TYR A 257 11.33 9.41 10.07
C TYR A 257 12.17 8.34 10.76
N SER A 258 13.10 8.75 11.61
CA SER A 258 13.94 7.83 12.40
C SER A 258 13.35 7.70 13.79
N LEU A 259 13.08 6.46 14.22
CA LEU A 259 12.61 6.19 15.57
C LEU A 259 13.75 6.35 16.60
N ASP A 260 15.00 6.09 16.22
CA ASP A 260 16.18 6.34 17.08
C ASP A 260 16.29 7.81 17.47
N ASN A 261 16.22 8.69 16.47
CA ASN A 261 16.40 10.12 16.64
C ASN A 261 15.09 10.87 16.91
N ARG A 262 13.96 10.17 16.84
CA ARG A 262 12.59 10.69 16.95
C ARG A 262 12.32 11.94 16.12
N ARG A 263 12.86 11.99 14.89
CA ARG A 263 12.74 13.15 14.00
C ARG A 263 12.68 12.76 12.53
N TYR A 264 12.16 13.67 11.73
CA TYR A 264 12.21 13.58 10.27
C TYR A 264 13.58 13.96 9.70
N TYR A 265 13.87 13.38 8.54
CA TYR A 265 14.98 13.70 7.65
C TYR A 265 14.46 13.95 6.24
N PRO A 266 14.85 15.07 5.61
CA PRO A 266 15.58 16.19 6.22
C PRO A 266 14.79 16.88 7.33
N LYS A 267 15.48 17.66 8.18
CA LYS A 267 14.90 18.17 9.42
C LYS A 267 13.77 19.15 9.09
N LYS A 268 12.54 18.72 9.36
CA LYS A 268 11.33 19.54 9.42
C LYS A 268 10.51 19.03 10.60
N GLN A 269 9.81 19.92 11.30
CA GLN A 269 8.98 19.52 12.44
C GLN A 269 7.84 18.60 12.00
N CYS A 270 7.24 18.83 10.83
CA CYS A 270 6.11 18.06 10.35
C CYS A 270 5.93 18.10 8.82
N TYR A 271 5.18 17.13 8.29
CA TYR A 271 4.77 17.08 6.90
C TYR A 271 3.26 16.88 6.82
N ASP A 272 2.59 17.75 6.06
CA ASP A 272 1.18 17.61 5.71
C ASP A 272 1.07 16.73 4.45
N TRP A 273 0.86 15.43 4.65
CA TRP A 273 0.61 14.47 3.58
C TRP A 273 -0.77 14.66 2.93
N GLY A 274 -1.63 15.50 3.55
CA GLY A 274 -2.95 15.86 3.06
C GLY A 274 -2.94 16.49 1.66
N LYS A 275 -1.86 17.20 1.32
CA LYS A 275 -1.71 17.94 0.05
C LYS A 275 -1.04 17.14 -1.07
N ASP A 276 -0.43 16.00 -0.75
CA ASP A 276 0.28 15.23 -1.77
C ASP A 276 -0.70 14.44 -2.66
N ASN A 277 -0.30 14.26 -3.92
CA ASN A 277 -1.02 13.41 -4.87
C ASN A 277 -0.76 11.93 -4.49
N PRO A 278 -1.75 11.20 -3.96
CA PRO A 278 -1.58 9.82 -3.50
C PRO A 278 -1.22 8.83 -4.62
N PHE A 279 -1.45 9.21 -5.88
CA PHE A 279 -1.20 8.39 -7.06
C PHE A 279 0.11 8.77 -7.79
N GLY A 280 0.83 9.78 -7.31
CA GLY A 280 2.02 10.30 -8.00
C GLY A 280 3.29 9.46 -7.82
N SER A 281 3.27 8.45 -6.96
CA SER A 281 4.42 7.55 -6.72
C SER A 281 4.01 6.34 -5.87
N ILE A 282 4.73 5.24 -6.03
CA ILE A 282 4.54 4.02 -5.26
C ILE A 282 5.89 3.35 -4.98
N TRP A 283 6.02 2.65 -3.85
CA TRP A 283 7.18 1.80 -3.61
C TRP A 283 7.03 0.51 -4.41
N ILE A 284 8.13 -0.04 -4.91
CA ILE A 284 8.18 -1.30 -5.64
C ILE A 284 9.51 -1.97 -5.31
N ASP A 285 9.50 -3.28 -5.19
CA ASP A 285 10.71 -4.07 -4.98
C ASP A 285 11.67 -3.91 -6.17
N PRO A 286 12.98 -3.76 -5.93
CA PRO A 286 13.96 -3.63 -7.01
C PRO A 286 14.05 -4.94 -7.82
N PRO A 287 14.51 -4.87 -9.08
CA PRO A 287 14.87 -6.07 -9.84
C PRO A 287 16.11 -6.73 -9.22
N GLU A 288 16.31 -8.02 -9.53
CA GLU A 288 17.53 -8.75 -9.12
C GLU A 288 18.79 -8.18 -9.81
N ASP A 289 18.65 -7.68 -11.03
CA ASP A 289 19.70 -7.05 -11.82
C ASP A 289 19.25 -5.68 -12.36
N LEU A 290 20.18 -4.72 -12.39
CA LEU A 290 19.97 -3.36 -12.87
C LEU A 290 20.18 -3.21 -14.39
N SER A 291 20.56 -4.28 -15.11
CA SER A 291 20.74 -4.26 -16.57
C SER A 291 19.51 -3.76 -17.34
N CYS A 292 18.31 -3.90 -16.79
CA CYS A 292 17.09 -3.36 -17.40
C CYS A 292 17.08 -1.81 -17.51
N PHE A 293 17.99 -1.12 -16.83
CA PHE A 293 18.14 0.34 -16.86
C PHE A 293 19.30 0.84 -17.74
N GLY A 294 20.04 -0.06 -18.38
CA GLY A 294 21.25 0.23 -19.17
C GLY A 294 21.06 0.09 -20.67
#